data_AF-A0A2I2KUM2-F1
#
_entry.id   AF-A0A2I2KUM2-F1
#
_cell.length_a   1.000
_cell.length_b   1.000
_cell.length_c   1.000
_cell.angle_alpha   90.00
_cell.angle_beta   90.00
_cell.angle_gamma   90.00
#
_symmetry.space_group_name_H-M   'P 1'
#
loop_
_entity.id
_entity.type
_entity.pdbx_description
1 polymer ?
#
loop_
_entity_poly.entity_id
_entity_poly.type
_entity_poly.pdbx_seq_one_letter_code
_entity_poly.pdbx_strand_id
1 'polypeptide(L)'
;MFRTYCAQYASGAAAAVPALLPQVYLHYDPYTRRERGPDGGIIKRERMDFLLLLPGRVRVVLEVDGQQHYAQDGQPSPKLYSEMMAEDRKLRLAGYEVYRFGGHELTGSGAEALLQQFFADLLARHAG
;
A
#
# COMPACT_ATOMS: atom_id res chain seq x y z
N MET A 1 -7.14 8.51 -3.20
CA MET A 1 -5.85 7.85 -3.54
C MET A 1 -5.74 7.54 -5.02
N PHE A 2 -6.35 6.47 -5.56
CA PHE A 2 -6.21 6.06 -6.97
C PHE A 2 -6.47 7.20 -7.97
N ARG A 3 -7.61 7.88 -7.86
CA ARG A 3 -7.97 9.00 -8.73
C ARG A 3 -6.92 10.12 -8.71
N THR A 4 -6.40 10.45 -7.53
CA THR A 4 -5.36 11.48 -7.35
C THR A 4 -4.06 11.07 -8.05
N TYR A 5 -3.63 9.81 -7.87
CA TYR A 5 -2.45 9.28 -8.55
C TYR A 5 -2.60 9.34 -10.08
N CYS A 6 -3.73 8.84 -10.60
CA CYS A 6 -4.00 8.89 -12.04
C CYS A 6 -4.05 10.33 -12.56
N ALA A 7 -4.71 11.25 -11.86
CA ALA A 7 -4.77 12.65 -12.29
C ALA A 7 -3.37 13.30 -12.34
N GLN A 8 -2.50 12.95 -11.39
CA GLN A 8 -1.15 13.51 -11.29
C GLN A 8 -0.18 12.94 -12.32
N TYR A 9 -0.33 11.66 -12.72
CA TYR A 9 0.69 10.98 -13.53
C TYR A 9 0.19 10.38 -14.86
N ALA A 10 -1.11 10.32 -15.14
CA ALA A 10 -1.63 9.70 -16.37
C ALA A 10 -1.33 10.49 -17.67
N SER A 11 -0.90 11.76 -17.58
CA SER A 11 -0.61 12.63 -18.73
C SER A 11 0.86 12.65 -19.15
N GLY A 12 1.76 11.97 -18.43
CA GLY A 12 3.17 11.85 -18.78
C GLY A 12 3.45 10.80 -19.87
N ALA A 13 4.66 10.77 -20.40
CA ALA A 13 5.11 9.69 -21.29
C ALA A 13 4.93 8.34 -20.56
N ALA A 14 3.93 7.56 -20.99
CA ALA A 14 3.42 6.37 -20.31
C ALA A 14 4.47 5.28 -19.97
N ALA A 15 5.68 5.40 -20.52
CA ALA A 15 6.78 4.47 -20.29
C ALA A 15 7.51 4.65 -18.95
N ALA A 16 7.32 5.76 -18.22
CA ALA A 16 8.10 6.07 -17.01
C ALA A 16 7.28 6.14 -15.71
N VAL A 17 5.95 5.99 -15.76
CA VAL A 17 5.09 6.12 -14.58
C VAL A 17 4.95 4.77 -13.87
N PRO A 18 5.23 4.69 -12.56
CA PRO A 18 5.06 3.45 -11.80
C PRO A 18 3.63 2.92 -11.81
N ALA A 19 3.48 1.59 -11.80
CA ALA A 19 2.18 0.94 -11.87
C ALA A 19 1.52 0.93 -10.49
N LEU A 20 0.39 1.65 -10.34
CA LEU A 20 -0.46 1.60 -9.16
C LEU A 20 -1.66 0.67 -9.42
N LEU A 21 -1.75 -0.41 -8.67
CA LEU A 21 -2.77 -1.44 -8.81
C LEU A 21 -3.75 -1.35 -7.63
N PRO A 22 -5.05 -1.12 -7.87
CA PRO A 22 -6.07 -1.12 -6.82
C PRO A 22 -6.45 -2.54 -6.41
N GLN A 23 -6.69 -2.74 -5.11
CA GLN A 23 -7.21 -3.95 -4.48
C GLN A 23 -6.50 -5.24 -4.95
N VAL A 24 -5.29 -5.43 -4.47
CA VAL A 24 -4.39 -6.49 -4.96
C VAL A 24 -4.28 -7.61 -3.95
N TYR A 25 -4.23 -8.85 -4.44
CA TYR A 25 -3.84 -9.97 -3.59
C TYR A 25 -2.32 -10.20 -3.62
N LEU A 26 -1.72 -10.55 -2.49
CA LEU A 26 -0.27 -10.76 -2.37
C LEU A 26 0.24 -11.84 -3.33
N HIS A 27 -0.53 -12.90 -3.60
CA HIS A 27 -0.12 -13.94 -4.56
C HIS A 27 -0.18 -13.48 -6.01
N TYR A 28 -0.84 -12.34 -6.29
CA TYR A 28 -0.85 -11.70 -7.60
C TYR A 28 0.25 -10.68 -7.79
N ASP A 29 1.04 -10.36 -6.76
CA ASP A 29 2.30 -9.64 -6.96
C ASP A 29 3.26 -10.50 -7.81
N PRO A 30 3.61 -10.06 -9.03
CA PRO A 30 4.38 -10.86 -9.98
C PRO A 30 5.78 -11.22 -9.49
N TYR A 31 6.35 -10.43 -8.58
CA TYR A 31 7.67 -10.71 -7.99
C TYR A 31 7.55 -11.74 -6.88
N THR A 32 6.53 -11.60 -6.04
CA THR A 32 6.29 -12.51 -4.92
C THR A 32 5.92 -13.92 -5.37
N ARG A 33 5.18 -14.06 -6.48
CA ARG A 33 4.92 -15.37 -7.11
C ARG A 33 6.22 -16.09 -7.52
N ARG A 34 7.27 -15.36 -7.88
CA ARG A 34 8.58 -15.92 -8.24
C ARG A 34 9.46 -16.19 -7.03
N GLU A 35 9.38 -15.35 -6.00
CA GLU A 35 10.26 -15.39 -4.82
C GLU A 35 9.82 -16.41 -3.75
N ARG A 36 8.52 -16.72 -3.62
CA ARG A 36 8.02 -17.56 -2.52
C ARG A 36 8.30 -19.06 -2.63
N GLY A 37 8.67 -19.58 -3.81
CA GLY A 37 8.80 -21.03 -4.00
C GLY A 37 7.51 -21.80 -3.60
N PRO A 38 7.56 -23.15 -3.52
CA PRO A 38 6.40 -23.95 -3.12
C PRO A 38 6.01 -23.79 -1.63
N ASP A 39 6.96 -23.43 -0.75
CA ASP A 39 6.82 -23.47 0.71
C ASP A 39 6.77 -22.08 1.38
N GLY A 40 6.62 -21.01 0.60
CA GLY A 40 6.59 -19.64 1.11
C GLY A 40 5.39 -19.41 2.01
N GLY A 41 5.64 -19.45 3.33
CA GLY A 41 4.63 -19.43 4.38
C GLY A 41 3.46 -18.47 4.16
N ILE A 42 2.29 -18.92 4.60
CA ILE A 42 1.01 -18.24 4.42
C ILE A 42 1.04 -16.89 5.15
N ILE A 43 1.09 -15.78 4.39
CA ILE A 43 0.79 -14.46 4.93
C ILE A 43 -0.72 -14.41 5.12
N LYS A 44 -1.17 -14.22 6.38
CA LYS A 44 -2.60 -14.30 6.74
C LYS A 44 -3.42 -13.19 6.08
N ARG A 45 -2.81 -12.05 5.77
CA ARG A 45 -3.43 -10.96 5.01
C ARG A 45 -3.14 -11.12 3.52
N GLU A 46 -4.03 -11.77 2.77
CA GLU A 46 -3.85 -12.01 1.34
C GLU A 46 -4.19 -10.81 0.46
N ARG A 47 -4.81 -9.75 0.97
CA ARG A 47 -5.30 -8.59 0.19
C ARG A 47 -4.79 -7.27 0.78
N MET A 48 -4.39 -6.35 -0.11
CA MET A 48 -4.02 -4.97 0.19
C MET A 48 -4.89 -3.98 -0.60
N ASP A 49 -5.01 -2.75 -0.11
CA ASP A 49 -5.78 -1.70 -0.80
C ASP A 49 -5.10 -1.24 -2.09
N PHE A 50 -3.78 -1.03 -2.08
CA PHE A 50 -3.03 -0.69 -3.28
C PHE A 50 -1.60 -1.26 -3.28
N LEU A 51 -1.15 -1.72 -4.45
CA LEU A 51 0.25 -2.07 -4.72
C LEU A 51 0.84 -1.08 -5.73
N LEU A 52 1.94 -0.41 -5.38
CA LEU A 52 2.75 0.38 -6.29
C LEU A 52 4.05 -0.36 -6.61
N LEU A 53 4.27 -0.62 -7.90
CA LEU A 53 5.49 -1.26 -8.41
C LEU A 53 6.42 -0.19 -8.98
N LEU A 54 7.52 0.05 -8.28
CA LEU A 54 8.56 1.02 -8.65
C LEU A 54 9.74 0.32 -9.36
N PRO A 55 10.58 1.09 -10.08
CA PRO A 55 11.89 0.60 -10.53
C PRO A 55 12.73 -0.01 -9.39
N GLY A 56 13.75 -0.80 -9.75
CA GLY A 56 14.63 -1.42 -8.75
C GLY A 56 13.99 -2.53 -7.91
N ARG A 57 12.85 -3.08 -8.35
CA ARG A 57 12.06 -4.10 -7.62
C ARG A 57 11.50 -3.61 -6.27
N VAL A 58 11.35 -2.29 -6.11
CA VAL A 58 10.72 -1.72 -4.93
C VAL A 58 9.20 -1.94 -5.01
N ARG A 59 8.65 -2.54 -3.95
CA ARG A 59 7.22 -2.86 -3.83
C ARG A 59 6.64 -2.06 -2.67
N VAL A 60 5.72 -1.15 -2.96
CA VAL A 60 5.09 -0.31 -1.94
C VAL A 60 3.63 -0.70 -1.78
N VAL A 61 3.24 -1.03 -0.55
CA VAL A 61 1.86 -1.28 -0.15
C VAL A 61 1.30 0.00 0.45
N LEU A 62 0.16 0.47 -0.06
CA LEU A 62 -0.59 1.58 0.52
C LEU A 62 -1.91 1.02 1.08
N GLU A 63 -2.16 1.26 2.37
CA GLU A 63 -3.37 0.82 3.07
C GLU A 63 -4.15 2.03 3.58
N VAL A 64 -5.48 1.95 3.56
CA VAL A 64 -6.38 2.98 4.11
C VAL A 64 -7.02 2.46 5.39
N ASP A 65 -6.56 2.93 6.53
CA ASP A 65 -7.04 2.50 7.84
C ASP A 65 -8.33 3.18 8.26
N GLY A 66 -9.36 2.38 8.53
CA GLY A 66 -10.59 2.85 9.18
C GLY A 66 -10.92 1.99 10.40
N GLN A 67 -11.96 2.39 11.13
CA GLN A 67 -12.42 1.68 12.33
C GLN A 67 -12.65 0.19 12.07
N GLN A 68 -13.06 -0.19 10.86
CA GLN A 68 -13.26 -1.60 10.48
C GLN A 68 -11.99 -2.46 10.57
N HIS A 69 -10.79 -1.86 10.65
CA HIS A 69 -9.53 -2.59 10.76
C HIS A 69 -9.10 -2.87 12.20
N TYR A 70 -9.54 -2.06 13.16
CA TYR A 70 -9.05 -2.14 14.54
C TYR A 70 -10.15 -2.08 15.60
N ALA A 71 -11.42 -1.95 15.21
CA ALA A 71 -12.56 -1.95 16.11
C ALA A 71 -13.41 -3.21 15.96
N GLN A 72 -13.98 -3.64 17.07
CA GLN A 72 -14.99 -4.69 17.15
C GLN A 72 -16.23 -4.11 17.80
N ASP A 73 -17.40 -4.29 17.19
CA ASP A 73 -18.67 -3.74 17.66
C ASP A 73 -18.64 -2.20 17.90
N GLY A 74 -17.89 -1.49 17.04
CA GLY A 74 -17.70 -0.04 17.12
C GLY A 74 -16.73 0.44 18.20
N GLN A 75 -16.12 -0.48 18.97
CA GLN A 75 -15.14 -0.16 20.00
C GLN A 75 -13.73 -0.55 19.57
N PRO A 76 -12.71 0.31 19.77
CA PRO A 76 -11.32 -0.05 19.50
C PRO A 76 -10.92 -1.34 20.23
N SER A 77 -10.28 -2.26 19.52
CA SER A 77 -9.80 -3.53 20.02
C SER A 77 -8.27 -3.57 19.98
N PRO A 78 -7.58 -3.57 21.14
CA PRO A 78 -6.12 -3.71 21.20
C PRO A 78 -5.64 -4.99 20.51
N LYS A 79 -6.44 -6.06 20.54
CA LYS A 79 -6.15 -7.31 19.85
C LYS A 79 -6.10 -7.11 18.33
N LEU A 80 -7.17 -6.57 17.73
CA LEU A 80 -7.21 -6.34 16.27
C LEU A 80 -6.10 -5.38 15.82
N TYR A 81 -5.84 -4.33 16.61
CA TYR A 81 -4.72 -3.44 16.37
C TYR A 81 -3.38 -4.18 16.38
N SER A 82 -3.14 -5.05 17.36
CA SER A 82 -1.90 -5.83 17.45
C SER A 82 -1.71 -6.80 16.29
N GLU A 83 -2.80 -7.41 15.80
CA GLU A 83 -2.80 -8.30 14.63
C GLU A 83 -2.45 -7.51 13.36
N MET A 84 -3.07 -6.34 13.17
CA MET A 84 -2.77 -5.43 12.06
C MET A 84 -1.28 -5.01 12.06
N MET A 85 -0.73 -4.67 13.22
CA MET A 85 0.70 -4.35 13.37
C MET A 85 1.60 -5.55 13.11
N ALA A 86 1.18 -6.76 13.47
CA ALA A 86 1.94 -7.97 13.17
C ALA A 86 2.00 -8.26 11.66
N GLU A 87 0.91 -8.05 10.95
CA GLU A 87 0.88 -8.20 9.48
C GLU A 87 1.72 -7.12 8.78
N ASP A 88 1.70 -5.87 9.27
CA ASP A 88 2.58 -4.79 8.77
C ASP A 88 4.07 -5.20 8.85
N ARG A 89 4.49 -5.72 10.01
CA ARG A 89 5.86 -6.21 10.19
C ARG A 89 6.20 -7.37 9.25
N LYS A 90 5.27 -8.30 9.04
CA LYS A 90 5.50 -9.42 8.10
C LYS A 90 5.71 -8.93 6.68
N LEU A 91 4.92 -7.96 6.22
CA LEU A 91 5.10 -7.35 4.89
C LEU A 91 6.45 -6.65 4.79
N ARG A 92 6.83 -5.85 5.79
CA ARG A 92 8.14 -5.18 5.80
C ARG A 92 9.30 -6.17 5.77
N LEU A 93 9.23 -7.24 6.57
CA LEU A 93 10.24 -8.31 6.56
C LEU A 93 10.27 -9.09 5.25
N ALA A 94 9.16 -9.15 4.52
CA ALA A 94 9.10 -9.70 3.16
C ALA A 94 9.59 -8.73 2.07
N GLY A 95 10.13 -7.56 2.45
CA GLY A 95 10.73 -6.61 1.52
C GLY A 95 9.75 -5.62 0.89
N TYR A 96 8.57 -5.43 1.48
CA TYR A 96 7.64 -4.37 1.09
C TYR A 96 7.91 -3.09 1.89
N GLU A 97 7.82 -1.93 1.24
CA GLU A 97 7.57 -0.68 1.95
C GLU A 97 6.06 -0.57 2.22
N VAL A 98 5.65 -0.19 3.43
CA VAL A 98 4.23 -0.07 3.80
C VAL A 98 3.95 1.34 4.28
N TYR A 99 2.92 1.97 3.71
CA TYR A 99 2.41 3.27 4.14
C TYR A 99 0.90 3.17 4.40
N ARG A 100 0.48 3.68 5.56
CA ARG A 100 -0.91 3.62 6.03
C ARG A 100 -1.46 5.04 6.11
N PHE A 101 -2.67 5.24 5.59
CA PHE A 101 -3.41 6.49 5.67
C PHE A 101 -4.65 6.28 6.50
N GLY A 102 -4.83 7.04 7.57
CA GLY A 102 -6.10 7.07 8.28
C GLY A 102 -7.21 7.55 7.36
N GLY A 103 -8.38 6.93 7.43
CA GLY A 103 -9.52 7.28 6.58
C GLY A 103 -9.90 8.76 6.72
N HIS A 104 -9.69 9.35 7.89
CA HIS A 104 -9.93 10.78 8.11
C HIS A 104 -9.02 11.67 7.23
N GLU A 105 -7.76 11.29 7.01
CA GLU A 105 -6.82 12.01 6.14
C GLU A 105 -7.33 12.13 4.70
N LEU A 106 -8.21 11.21 4.29
CA LEU A 106 -8.73 11.10 2.93
C LEU A 106 -10.13 11.71 2.74
N THR A 107 -10.73 12.26 3.78
CA THR A 107 -12.12 12.79 3.75
C THR A 107 -12.24 14.31 3.64
N GLY A 108 -11.14 15.06 3.83
CA GLY A 108 -11.14 16.52 3.83
C GLY A 108 -10.66 17.18 2.54
N SER A 109 -10.81 18.51 2.44
CA SER A 109 -10.34 19.31 1.29
C SER A 109 -8.82 19.26 1.08
N GLY A 110 -8.05 18.97 2.15
CA GLY A 110 -6.59 18.80 2.08
C GLY A 110 -6.12 17.41 1.59
N ALA A 111 -7.03 16.45 1.43
CA ALA A 111 -6.69 15.06 1.10
C ALA A 111 -5.94 14.94 -0.24
N GLU A 112 -6.34 15.72 -1.24
CA GLU A 112 -5.71 15.68 -2.56
C GLU A 112 -4.28 16.20 -2.50
N ALA A 113 -4.05 17.35 -1.86
CA ALA A 113 -2.71 17.93 -1.70
C ALA A 113 -1.77 17.01 -0.89
N LEU A 114 -2.28 16.40 0.18
CA LEU A 114 -1.54 15.42 0.98
C LEU A 114 -1.07 14.24 0.13
N LEU A 115 -1.97 13.65 -0.66
CA LEU A 115 -1.66 12.53 -1.53
C LEU A 115 -0.67 12.92 -2.64
N GLN A 116 -0.85 14.10 -3.24
CA GLN A 116 0.04 14.60 -4.30
C GLN A 116 1.47 14.79 -3.78
N GLN A 117 1.60 15.38 -2.59
CA GLN A 117 2.88 15.57 -1.93
C GLN A 117 3.52 14.23 -1.57
N PHE A 118 2.75 13.31 -0.98
CA PHE A 118 3.24 11.98 -0.63
C PHE A 118 3.80 11.23 -1.85
N PHE A 119 3.07 11.20 -2.97
CA PHE A 119 3.56 10.51 -4.16
C PHE A 119 4.80 11.19 -4.75
N ALA A 120 4.85 12.53 -4.75
CA ALA A 120 6.05 13.26 -5.19
C ALA A 120 7.28 12.87 -4.34
N ASP A 121 7.14 12.86 -3.01
CA ASP A 121 8.23 12.52 -2.08
C ASP A 121 8.65 11.04 -2.20
N LEU A 122 7.67 10.13 -2.33
CA LEU A 122 7.92 8.71 -2.52
C LEU A 122 8.69 8.44 -3.82
N LEU A 123 8.27 9.07 -4.93
CA LEU A 123 8.96 8.90 -6.21
C LEU A 123 10.35 9.52 -6.20
N ALA A 124 10.51 10.70 -5.58
CA ALA A 124 11.81 11.34 -5.42
C ALA A 124 12.80 10.48 -4.61
N ARG A 125 12.32 9.81 -3.55
CA ARG A 125 13.11 8.87 -2.74
C ARG A 125 13.67 7.70 -3.56
N HIS A 126 12.95 7.27 -4.60
CA HIS A 126 13.27 6.08 -5.41
C HIS A 126 13.75 6.42 -6.83
N ALA A 127 14.10 7.67 -7.11
CA ALA A 127 14.55 8.13 -8.43
C ALA A 127 16.04 7.81 -8.73
N GLY A 128 16.71 7.01 -7.90
CA GLY A 128 18.15 6.68 -7.98
C GLY A 128 18.44 5.26 -8.44
#